data_AF-A0A7W1LJZ3-F1
#
_entry.id   AF-A0A7W1LJZ3-F1
#
_cell.length_a   1.000
_cell.length_b   1.000
_cell.length_c   1.000
_cell.angle_alpha   90.00
_cell.angle_beta   90.00
_cell.angle_gamma   90.00
#
_symmetry.space_group_name_H-M   'P 1'
#
loop_
_entity.id
_entity.type
_entity.pdbx_description
1 polymer ?
#
loop_
_entity_poly.entity_id
_entity_poly.type
_entity_poly.pdbx_seq_one_letter_code
_entity_poly.pdbx_strand_id
1 'polypeptide(L)'
;MSELGGSAEFRADPGLLPKSFDALFAELRAKVAADDPASGTVAALTAGVHGVGKKVLEEAAEAWMAAEHESDDRAAEEISQLLYWTQVLILARGLDLADVYAHL
;
A
#
# COMPACT_ATOMS: atom_id res chain seq x y z
N MET A 1 21.99 -37.76 29.82
CA MET A 1 20.78 -36.93 29.80
C MET A 1 20.97 -35.86 28.73
N SER A 2 20.57 -36.21 27.51
CA SER A 2 20.45 -35.29 26.37
C SER A 2 19.32 -34.32 26.65
N GLU A 3 19.56 -33.02 26.54
CA GLU A 3 18.56 -32.08 26.01
C GLU A 3 19.28 -31.00 25.17
N LEU A 4 19.04 -31.09 23.87
CA LEU A 4 19.37 -30.09 22.86
C LEU A 4 18.35 -28.95 23.00
N GLY A 5 18.78 -27.80 23.51
CA GLY A 5 18.02 -26.57 23.44
C GLY A 5 18.02 -26.03 22.01
N GLY A 6 17.04 -26.44 21.22
CA GLY A 6 16.78 -25.88 19.90
C GLY A 6 16.41 -24.40 20.02
N SER A 7 17.27 -23.53 19.50
CA SER A 7 16.92 -22.15 19.19
C SER A 7 15.78 -22.18 18.18
N ALA A 8 14.59 -21.74 18.60
CA ALA A 8 13.48 -21.54 17.69
C ALA A 8 13.86 -20.45 16.69
N GLU A 9 14.28 -20.87 15.49
CA GLU A 9 14.34 -19.98 14.34
C GLU A 9 12.93 -19.47 14.08
N PHE A 10 12.70 -18.17 14.31
CA PHE A 10 11.50 -17.50 13.85
C PHE A 10 11.51 -17.52 12.33
N ARG A 11 10.93 -18.57 11.76
CA ARG A 11 10.74 -18.69 10.32
C ARG A 11 9.54 -17.80 9.97
N ALA A 12 9.82 -16.54 9.66
CA ALA A 12 8.81 -15.63 9.15
C ALA A 12 8.12 -16.29 7.95
N ASP A 13 6.79 -16.39 8.02
CA ASP A 13 5.99 -16.83 6.89
C ASP A 13 6.22 -15.83 5.74
N PRO A 14 6.74 -16.26 4.57
CA PRO A 14 6.98 -15.36 3.45
C PRO A 14 5.69 -14.68 2.94
N GLY A 15 4.51 -15.17 3.33
CA GLY A 15 3.22 -14.52 3.06
C GLY A 15 2.82 -13.41 4.05
N LEU A 16 3.58 -13.20 5.13
CA LEU A 16 3.21 -12.32 6.26
C LEU A 16 4.23 -11.19 6.55
N LEU A 17 5.26 -11.02 5.72
CA LEU A 17 6.14 -9.86 5.85
C LEU A 17 5.32 -8.60 5.56
N PRO A 18 5.28 -7.59 6.47
CA PRO A 18 4.63 -6.33 6.18
C PRO A 18 5.23 -5.76 4.90
N LYS A 19 4.38 -5.49 3.91
CA LYS A 19 4.83 -4.97 2.62
C LYS A 19 5.45 -3.61 2.87
N SER A 20 6.71 -3.43 2.50
CA SER A 20 7.30 -2.09 2.44
C SER A 20 6.58 -1.28 1.36
N PHE A 21 6.67 0.06 1.44
CA PHE A 21 6.07 0.95 0.46
C PHE A 21 6.51 0.60 -0.97
N ASP A 22 7.81 0.36 -1.17
CA ASP A 22 8.42 -0.08 -2.42
C ASP A 22 7.91 -1.45 -2.90
N ALA A 23 7.75 -2.42 -1.98
CA ALA A 23 7.24 -3.75 -2.33
C ALA A 23 5.78 -3.70 -2.78
N LEU A 24 4.95 -2.87 -2.12
CA LEU A 24 3.59 -2.61 -2.55
C LEU A 24 3.59 -1.99 -3.96
N PHE A 25 4.41 -0.99 -4.21
CA PHE A 25 4.44 -0.31 -5.51
C PHE A 25 4.83 -1.26 -6.64
N ALA A 26 5.84 -2.10 -6.41
CA ALA A 26 6.25 -3.13 -7.36
C ALA A 26 5.11 -4.11 -7.68
N GLU A 27 4.34 -4.53 -6.67
CA GLU A 27 3.16 -5.38 -6.85
C GLU A 27 2.06 -4.67 -7.67
N LEU A 28 1.74 -3.42 -7.35
CA LEU A 28 0.73 -2.64 -8.08
C LEU A 28 1.14 -2.46 -9.54
N ARG A 29 2.40 -2.13 -9.80
CA ARG A 29 2.95 -2.00 -11.15
C ARG A 29 2.86 -3.32 -11.91
N ALA A 30 3.15 -4.46 -11.26
CA ALA A 30 3.03 -5.77 -11.88
C ALA A 30 1.58 -6.12 -12.25
N LYS A 31 0.61 -5.82 -11.38
CA LYS A 31 -0.83 -6.01 -11.67
C LYS A 31 -1.28 -5.17 -12.86
N VAL A 32 -0.84 -3.92 -12.92
CA VAL A 32 -1.15 -3.01 -14.03
C VAL A 32 -0.51 -3.47 -15.33
N ALA A 33 0.74 -3.93 -15.30
CA ALA A 33 1.41 -4.48 -16.48
C ALA A 33 0.77 -5.78 -16.99
N ALA A 34 0.16 -6.57 -16.10
CA ALA A 34 -0.57 -7.78 -16.44
C ALA A 34 -1.99 -7.51 -17.00
N ASP A 35 -2.48 -6.27 -16.94
CA ASP A 35 -3.84 -5.87 -17.31
C ASP A 35 -4.91 -6.77 -16.68
N ASP A 36 -4.71 -7.14 -15.41
CA ASP A 36 -5.60 -8.07 -14.70
C ASP A 36 -6.96 -7.41 -14.43
N PRO A 37 -8.06 -7.87 -15.08
CA PRO A 37 -9.38 -7.27 -14.91
C PRO A 37 -9.98 -7.51 -13.51
N ALA A 38 -9.45 -8.45 -12.73
CA ALA A 38 -9.85 -8.67 -11.34
C ALA A 38 -9.15 -7.70 -10.37
N SER A 39 -8.16 -6.94 -10.82
CA SER A 39 -7.43 -5.99 -10.00
C SER A 39 -8.23 -4.70 -9.78
N GLY A 40 -8.55 -4.40 -8.53
CA GLY A 40 -9.12 -3.11 -8.15
C GLY A 40 -8.23 -1.92 -8.56
N THR A 41 -6.91 -2.11 -8.65
CA THR A 41 -5.97 -1.10 -9.15
C THR A 41 -6.15 -0.84 -10.64
N VAL A 42 -6.33 -1.87 -11.46
CA VAL A 42 -6.57 -1.72 -12.92
C VAL A 42 -7.90 -1.01 -13.17
N ALA A 43 -8.94 -1.39 -12.41
CA ALA A 43 -10.23 -0.70 -12.46
C ALA A 43 -10.12 0.78 -12.04
N ALA A 44 -9.36 1.07 -10.99
CA ALA A 44 -9.10 2.44 -10.53
C ALA A 44 -8.35 3.29 -11.58
N LEU A 45 -7.34 2.72 -12.25
CA LEU A 45 -6.64 3.41 -13.33
C LEU A 45 -7.54 3.66 -14.54
N THR A 46 -8.45 2.74 -14.84
CA THR A 46 -9.47 2.91 -15.90
C THR A 46 -10.41 4.08 -15.58
N ALA A 47 -10.72 4.32 -14.31
CA ALA A 47 -11.51 5.49 -13.89
C ALA A 47 -10.75 6.83 -14.02
N GLY A 48 -9.45 6.78 -14.30
CA GLY A 48 -8.59 7.92 -14.56
C GLY A 48 -8.21 8.73 -13.32
N VAL A 49 -7.32 9.71 -13.54
CA VAL A 49 -6.73 10.54 -12.46
C VAL A 49 -7.77 11.23 -11.57
N HIS A 50 -8.93 11.64 -12.12
CA HIS A 50 -9.98 12.29 -11.34
C HIS A 50 -10.64 11.32 -10.35
N GLY A 51 -10.90 10.07 -10.75
CA GLY A 51 -11.44 9.05 -9.87
C GLY A 51 -10.47 8.72 -8.73
N VAL A 52 -9.20 8.50 -9.08
CA VAL A 52 -8.12 8.22 -8.12
C VAL A 52 -7.92 9.40 -7.15
N GLY A 53 -7.90 10.64 -7.66
CA GLY A 53 -7.72 11.84 -6.84
C GLY A 53 -8.82 12.04 -5.79
N LYS A 54 -10.08 11.69 -6.11
CA LYS A 54 -11.17 11.72 -5.11
C LYS A 54 -10.91 10.75 -3.96
N LYS A 55 -10.44 9.54 -4.27
CA LYS A 55 -10.09 8.55 -3.23
C LYS A 55 -8.93 9.02 -2.37
N VAL A 56 -7.87 9.59 -2.96
CA VAL A 56 -6.77 10.18 -2.17
C VAL A 56 -7.28 11.23 -1.18
N LEU A 57 -8.20 12.11 -1.61
CA LEU A 57 -8.79 13.12 -0.72
C LEU A 57 -9.66 12.51 0.39
N GLU A 58 -10.46 11.49 0.05
CA GLU A 58 -11.30 10.74 1.00
C GLU A 58 -10.46 10.08 2.08
N GLU A 59 -9.45 9.31 1.71
CA GLU A 59 -8.56 8.64 2.67
C GLU A 59 -7.74 9.63 3.50
N ALA A 60 -7.37 10.78 2.94
CA ALA A 60 -6.67 11.82 3.69
C ALA A 60 -7.57 12.42 4.79
N ALA A 61 -8.86 12.60 4.50
CA ALA A 61 -9.82 13.02 5.50
C ALA A 61 -10.07 11.93 6.55
N GLU A 62 -10.25 10.67 6.13
CA GLU A 62 -10.46 9.54 7.03
C GLU A 62 -9.24 9.29 7.93
N ALA A 63 -8.02 9.33 7.39
CA ALA A 63 -6.79 9.21 8.15
C ALA A 63 -6.64 10.32 9.20
N TRP A 64 -6.99 11.57 8.85
CA TRP A 64 -6.99 12.66 9.81
C TRP A 64 -8.02 12.43 10.92
N MET A 65 -9.26 12.11 10.57
CA MET A 65 -10.33 11.88 11.54
C MET A 65 -10.01 10.70 12.46
N ALA A 66 -9.48 9.60 11.92
CA ALA A 66 -9.09 8.44 12.69
C ALA A 66 -7.93 8.74 13.65
N ALA A 67 -6.94 9.52 13.20
CA ALA A 67 -5.82 9.93 14.05
C ALA A 67 -6.25 10.85 15.21
N GLU A 68 -7.32 11.64 15.04
CA GLU A 68 -7.83 12.51 16.11
C GLU A 68 -8.79 11.83 17.08
N HIS A 69 -9.54 10.81 16.62
CA HIS A 69 -10.74 10.36 17.34
C HIS A 69 -10.87 8.85 17.52
N GLU A 70 -10.05 8.05 16.84
CA GLU A 70 -10.18 6.59 16.83
C GLU A 70 -8.95 5.91 17.44
N SER A 71 -8.93 4.57 17.42
CA SER A 71 -7.80 3.78 17.91
C SER A 71 -6.59 3.82 16.96
N ASP A 72 -5.40 3.52 17.50
CA ASP A 72 -4.17 3.37 16.71
C ASP A 72 -4.34 2.37 15.55
N ASP A 73 -5.07 1.27 15.77
CA ASP A 73 -5.35 0.28 14.73
C ASP A 73 -6.18 0.87 13.59
N ARG A 74 -7.21 1.68 13.90
CA ARG A 74 -8.03 2.35 12.88
C ARG A 74 -7.25 3.44 12.16
N ALA A 75 -6.48 4.25 12.88
CA ALA A 75 -5.61 5.24 12.27
C ALA A 75 -4.58 4.60 11.31
N ALA A 76 -3.97 3.49 11.73
CA ALA A 76 -3.04 2.73 10.89
C ALA A 76 -3.71 2.17 9.63
N GLU A 77 -4.95 1.68 9.75
CA GLU A 77 -5.75 1.21 8.62
C GLU A 77 -5.96 2.33 7.58
N GLU A 78 -6.49 3.49 7.99
CA GLU A 78 -6.76 4.58 7.04
C GLU A 78 -5.47 5.18 6.45
N ILE A 79 -4.40 5.30 7.25
CA ILE A 79 -3.10 5.70 6.73
C ILE A 79 -2.60 4.70 5.69
N SER A 80 -2.80 3.39 5.90
CA SER A 80 -2.42 2.38 4.92
C SER A 80 -3.21 2.52 3.60
N GLN A 81 -4.49 2.86 3.67
CA GLN A 81 -5.32 3.12 2.50
C GLN A 81 -4.87 4.38 1.76
N LEU A 82 -4.53 5.45 2.48
CA LEU A 82 -3.96 6.67 1.92
C LEU A 82 -2.64 6.40 1.19
N LEU A 83 -1.75 5.59 1.78
CA LEU A 83 -0.49 5.19 1.13
C LEU A 83 -0.75 4.38 -0.14
N TYR A 84 -1.71 3.45 -0.13
CA TYR A 84 -2.13 2.71 -1.32
C TYR A 84 -2.63 3.66 -2.42
N TRP A 85 -3.59 4.54 -2.12
CA TRP A 85 -4.16 5.43 -3.12
C TRP A 85 -3.17 6.46 -3.65
N THR A 86 -2.20 6.88 -2.82
CA THR A 86 -1.06 7.71 -3.25
C THR A 86 -0.24 6.98 -4.31
N GLN A 87 0.09 5.70 -4.10
CA GLN A 87 0.81 4.89 -5.09
C GLN A 87 0.00 4.68 -6.38
N VAL A 88 -1.31 4.47 -6.28
CA VAL A 88 -2.20 4.40 -7.45
C VAL A 88 -2.22 5.73 -8.22
N LEU A 89 -2.15 6.88 -7.52
CA LEU A 89 -2.06 8.20 -8.16
C LEU A 89 -0.73 8.38 -8.92
N ILE A 90 0.39 7.91 -8.36
CA ILE A 90 1.69 7.88 -9.05
C ILE A 90 1.55 7.13 -10.38
N LEU A 91 0.97 5.92 -10.36
CA LEU A 91 0.73 5.12 -11.57
C LEU A 91 -0.24 5.80 -12.54
N ALA A 92 -1.33 6.39 -12.06
CA ALA A 92 -2.31 7.10 -12.89
C ALA A 92 -1.73 8.33 -13.59
N ARG A 93 -0.64 8.90 -13.05
CA ARG A 93 0.12 10.00 -13.67
C ARG A 93 1.26 9.53 -14.57
N GLY A 94 1.54 8.23 -14.60
CA GLY A 94 2.65 7.66 -15.37
C GLY A 94 4.03 7.94 -14.76
N LEU A 95 4.10 8.12 -13.45
CA LEU A 95 5.35 8.35 -12.70
C LEU A 95 5.88 7.04 -12.09
N ASP A 96 7.16 7.04 -11.72
CA ASP A 96 7.78 6.01 -10.88
C ASP A 96 8.02 6.55 -9.45
N LEU A 97 8.32 5.67 -8.49
CA LEU A 97 8.68 6.08 -7.13
C LEU A 97 9.93 6.97 -7.11
N ALA A 98 10.89 6.71 -8.00
CA ALA A 98 12.10 7.52 -8.12
C ALA A 98 11.79 9.00 -8.39
N ASP A 99 10.76 9.28 -9.20
CA ASP A 99 10.34 10.65 -9.49
C ASP A 99 9.81 11.34 -8.22
N VAL A 100 9.10 10.62 -7.36
CA VAL A 100 8.57 11.15 -6.09
C VAL A 100 9.67 11.28 -5.03
N TYR A 101 10.51 10.26 -4.90
CA TYR A 101 11.61 10.23 -3.92
C TYR A 101 12.66 11.31 -4.19
N ALA A 102 12.82 11.78 -5.43
CA ALA A 102 13.68 12.90 -5.75
C ALA A 102 13.27 14.23 -5.08
N HIS A 103 12.07 14.29 -4.48
CA HIS A 103 11.52 15.46 -3.79
C HIS A 103 11.46 15.33 -2.26
N LEU A 104 11.93 14.22 -1.69
CA LEU A 104 12.01 13.98 -0.24
C LEU A 104 13.36 14.43 0.32
#